data_AF-A0A2G2Z3G4-F1
#
_entry.id   AF-A0A2G2Z3G4-F1
#
_cell.length_a   1.000
_cell.length_b   1.000
_cell.length_c   1.000
_cell.angle_alpha   90.00
_cell.angle_beta   90.00
_cell.angle_gamma   90.00
#
_symmetry.space_group_name_H-M   'P 1'
#
loop_
_entity.id
_entity.type
_entity.pdbx_description
1 polymer ?
#
loop_
_entity_poly.entity_id
_entity_poly.type
_entity_poly.pdbx_seq_one_letter_code
_entity_poly.pdbx_strand_id
1 'polypeptide(L)'
;MRPPGGILAPDESIIATVFKFVEPPDNNEKQVGKKSRVKFKVMSLKVKEDVDYVPELFDERRDEVAVEQVLGVVFLDTERPCPALEKLNRQLAEAEAEVEARKRPPEDTGPKIVGEGLVIDEWKERRERYLARQQVDGVDSV
;
A
#
# COMPACT_ATOMS: atom_id res chain seq x y z
N MET A 1 14.11 -0.07 -7.73
CA MET A 1 13.21 -0.52 -6.65
C MET A 1 12.58 0.72 -6.02
N ARG A 2 11.29 0.66 -5.70
CA ARG A 2 10.55 1.79 -5.11
C ARG A 2 9.58 1.27 -4.01
N PRO A 3 9.67 1.78 -2.77
CA PRO A 3 10.76 2.61 -2.27
C PRO A 3 12.07 1.80 -2.16
N PRO A 4 13.25 2.45 -2.24
CA PRO A 4 14.54 1.77 -2.08
C PRO A 4 14.85 1.41 -0.62
N GLY A 5 14.17 2.05 0.33
CA GLY A 5 14.26 1.83 1.77
C GLY A 5 13.29 2.75 2.52
N GLY A 6 13.19 2.57 3.83
CA GLY A 6 12.29 3.32 4.70
C GLY A 6 12.26 2.74 6.11
N ILE A 7 11.49 3.39 6.99
CA ILE A 7 11.19 2.90 8.33
C ILE A 7 9.76 2.35 8.32
N LEU A 8 9.60 1.20 8.97
CA LEU A 8 8.30 0.56 9.16
C LEU A 8 7.97 0.60 10.64
N ALA A 9 6.72 0.94 10.96
CA ALA A 9 6.19 0.76 12.29
C ALA A 9 6.16 -0.75 12.65
N PRO A 10 6.09 -1.11 13.95
CA PRO A 10 5.87 -2.49 14.35
C PRO A 10 4.66 -3.09 13.63
N ASP A 11 4.81 -4.32 13.14
CA ASP A 11 3.79 -5.08 12.40
C ASP A 11 3.33 -4.46 11.06
N GLU A 12 3.97 -3.38 10.61
CA GLU A 12 3.73 -2.82 9.28
C GLU A 12 4.41 -3.67 8.20
N SER A 13 3.68 -3.89 7.11
CA SER A 13 4.22 -4.51 5.89
C SER A 13 4.27 -3.51 4.74
N ILE A 14 5.24 -3.68 3.84
CA ILE A 14 5.46 -2.79 2.70
C ILE A 14 5.49 -3.56 1.39
N ILE A 15 4.95 -2.96 0.33
CA ILE A 15 5.08 -3.45 -1.03
C ILE A 15 6.18 -2.64 -1.74
N ALA A 16 7.25 -3.31 -2.15
CA ALA A 16 8.32 -2.72 -2.93
C ALA A 16 8.23 -3.13 -4.40
N THR A 17 8.08 -2.16 -5.30
CA THR A 17 8.01 -2.42 -6.74
C THR A 17 9.41 -2.38 -7.35
N VAL A 18 9.76 -3.44 -8.08
CA VAL A 18 11.06 -3.59 -8.74
C VAL A 18 10.87 -3.58 -10.24
N PHE A 19 11.42 -2.54 -10.89
CA PHE A 19 11.51 -2.49 -12.34
C PHE A 19 12.87 -2.98 -12.78
N LYS A 20 12.90 -3.91 -13.75
CA LYS A 20 14.10 -4.26 -14.51
C LYS A 20 13.95 -3.63 -15.88
N PHE A 21 14.81 -2.67 -16.21
CA PHE A 21 14.94 -2.20 -17.58
C PHE A 21 15.62 -3.31 -18.38
N VAL A 22 14.89 -3.88 -19.34
CA VAL A 22 15.40 -4.91 -20.24
C VAL A 22 15.49 -4.24 -21.59
N GLU A 23 16.70 -4.04 -22.09
CA GLU A 23 16.91 -3.74 -23.50
C GLU A 23 16.39 -4.94 -24.31
N PRO A 24 15.54 -4.73 -25.33
CA PRO A 24 15.01 -5.84 -26.10
C PRO A 24 16.18 -6.65 -26.66
N PRO A 25 16.21 -7.97 -26.44
CA PRO A 25 17.33 -8.77 -26.87
C PRO A 25 17.43 -8.74 -28.41
N ASP A 26 18.62 -8.48 -28.95
CA ASP A 26 18.90 -8.54 -30.40
C ASP A 26 18.62 -9.93 -31.01
N ASN A 27 18.43 -10.96 -30.19
CA ASN A 27 18.16 -12.32 -30.62
C ASN A 27 17.00 -12.95 -29.83
N ASN A 28 16.17 -13.73 -30.50
CA ASN A 28 14.97 -14.43 -29.99
C ASN A 28 15.25 -15.53 -28.94
N GLU A 29 16.33 -15.43 -28.17
CA GLU A 29 16.65 -16.41 -27.14
C GLU A 29 15.74 -16.16 -25.92
N LYS A 30 14.59 -16.83 -25.91
CA LYS A 30 13.71 -16.91 -24.73
C LYS A 30 14.56 -17.40 -23.55
N GLN A 31 14.86 -16.53 -22.58
CA GLN A 31 15.67 -16.84 -21.38
C GLN A 31 14.96 -17.81 -20.39
N VAL A 32 14.06 -18.64 -20.89
CA VAL A 32 13.30 -19.61 -20.10
C VAL A 32 14.27 -20.70 -19.63
N GLY A 33 14.53 -20.72 -18.32
CA GLY A 33 15.37 -21.74 -17.68
C GLY A 33 16.79 -21.31 -17.30
N LYS A 34 17.24 -20.10 -17.67
CA LYS A 34 18.50 -19.54 -17.13
C LYS A 34 18.23 -19.07 -15.69
N LYS A 35 18.80 -19.78 -14.69
CA LYS A 35 18.79 -19.32 -13.29
C LYS A 35 19.38 -17.92 -13.24
N SER A 36 18.58 -16.94 -12.81
CA SER A 36 19.06 -15.57 -12.69
C SER A 36 20.23 -15.53 -11.69
N ARG A 37 21.34 -14.91 -12.09
CA ARG A 37 22.39 -14.54 -11.14
C ARG A 37 22.04 -13.28 -10.35
N VAL A 38 20.95 -12.60 -10.72
CA VAL A 38 20.45 -11.42 -10.03
C VAL A 38 19.90 -11.85 -8.67
N LYS A 39 20.32 -11.12 -7.63
CA LYS A 39 19.90 -11.30 -6.25
C LYS A 39 19.43 -9.96 -5.72
N PHE A 40 18.44 -9.99 -4.83
CA PHE A 40 18.07 -8.85 -4.00
C PHE A 40 18.52 -9.12 -2.58
N LYS A 41 19.11 -8.12 -1.94
CA LYS A 41 19.47 -8.18 -0.52
C LYS A 41 18.57 -7.19 0.21
N VAL A 42 17.80 -7.69 1.16
CA VAL A 42 16.96 -6.91 2.05
C VAL A 42 17.63 -6.92 3.42
N MET A 43 17.94 -5.74 3.95
CA MET A 43 18.52 -5.58 5.28
C MET A 43 17.53 -4.86 6.17
N SER A 44 17.49 -5.22 7.45
CA SER A 44 16.72 -4.50 8.46
C SER A 44 17.56 -4.20 9.69
N LEU A 45 17.29 -3.04 10.28
CA LEU A 45 17.93 -2.53 11.47
C LEU A 45 16.82 -2.03 12.40
N LYS A 46 16.92 -2.33 13.70
CA LYS A 46 16.00 -1.76 14.69
C LYS A 46 16.43 -0.33 14.98
N VAL A 47 15.53 0.62 14.77
CA VAL A 47 15.73 2.04 15.06
C VAL A 47 14.81 2.49 16.17
N LYS A 48 15.13 3.63 16.80
CA LYS A 48 14.22 4.31 17.73
C LYS A 48 13.19 5.13 16.93
N GLU A 49 12.08 5.48 17.56
CA GLU A 49 10.91 6.13 16.94
C GLU A 49 11.24 7.51 16.31
N ASP A 50 12.26 8.17 16.83
CA ASP A 50 12.68 9.54 16.55
C ASP A 50 13.88 9.62 15.58
N VAL A 51 14.14 8.54 14.84
CA VAL A 51 15.21 8.48 13.83
C VAL A 51 14.60 8.54 12.44
N ASP A 52 15.10 9.43 11.59
CA ASP A 52 14.73 9.47 10.17
C ASP A 52 15.51 8.42 9.36
N TYR A 53 14.89 7.91 8.29
CA TYR A 53 15.55 6.98 7.40
C TYR A 53 16.67 7.67 6.62
N VAL A 54 17.91 7.22 6.84
CA VAL A 54 19.10 7.64 6.12
C VAL A 54 19.89 6.37 5.76
N PRO A 55 20.21 6.11 4.48
CA PRO A 55 20.92 4.89 4.07
C PRO A 55 22.22 4.61 4.85
N GLU A 56 22.92 5.66 5.24
CA GLU A 56 24.19 5.64 5.97
C GLU A 56 24.06 5.02 7.37
N LEU A 57 22.85 4.96 7.95
CA LEU A 57 22.61 4.27 9.22
C LEU A 57 23.04 2.80 9.19
N PHE A 58 22.94 2.17 8.02
CA PHE A 58 23.38 0.79 7.85
C PHE A 58 24.89 0.64 7.85
N ASP A 59 25.64 1.66 7.46
CA ASP A 59 27.12 1.63 7.45
C ASP A 59 27.70 1.90 8.85
N GLU A 60 27.07 2.77 9.62
CA GLU A 60 27.47 3.06 11.00
C GLU A 60 27.15 1.91 11.96
N ARG A 61 26.04 1.21 11.71
CA ARG A 61 25.51 0.14 12.59
C ARG A 61 25.48 -1.23 11.93
N ARG A 62 26.49 -1.51 11.10
CA ARG A 62 26.59 -2.79 10.36
C ARG A 62 26.50 -4.00 11.28
N ASP A 63 27.09 -3.91 12.46
CA ASP A 63 27.11 -4.99 13.45
C ASP A 63 25.77 -5.17 14.19
N GLU A 64 24.88 -4.16 14.12
CA GLU A 64 23.54 -4.20 14.74
C GLU A 64 22.44 -4.61 13.75
N VAL A 65 22.79 -4.86 12.49
CA VAL A 65 21.83 -5.31 11.46
C VAL A 65 21.12 -6.56 11.96
N ALA A 66 19.81 -6.44 12.16
CA ALA A 66 19.01 -7.46 12.81
C ALA A 66 18.77 -8.65 11.86
N VAL A 67 18.56 -8.37 10.58
CA VAL A 67 18.30 -9.41 9.56
C VAL A 67 18.91 -8.99 8.23
N GLU A 68 19.62 -9.93 7.61
CA GLU A 68 20.02 -9.86 6.20
C GLU A 68 19.38 -11.03 5.44
N GLN A 69 18.51 -10.71 4.50
CA GLN A 69 17.84 -11.70 3.65
C GLN A 69 18.25 -11.52 2.19
N VAL A 70 18.79 -12.57 1.59
CA VAL A 70 19.11 -12.59 0.16
C VAL A 70 18.04 -13.40 -0.58
N LEU A 71 17.44 -12.80 -1.60
CA LEU A 71 16.41 -13.36 -2.45
C LEU A 71 16.96 -13.59 -3.86
N GLY A 72 16.71 -14.78 -4.41
CA GLY A 72 17.03 -15.11 -5.81
C GLY A 72 15.91 -14.69 -6.75
N VAL A 73 16.26 -14.15 -7.91
CA VAL A 73 15.26 -13.75 -8.92
C VAL A 73 14.90 -14.94 -9.81
N VAL A 74 13.60 -15.18 -10.01
CA VAL A 74 13.10 -16.15 -10.98
C VAL A 74 12.37 -15.39 -12.08
N PHE A 75 12.80 -15.59 -13.33
CA PHE A 75 12.10 -15.04 -14.49
C PHE A 75 11.00 -16.00 -14.91
N LEU A 76 9.80 -15.47 -15.08
CA LEU A 76 8.62 -16.21 -15.52
C LEU A 76 8.19 -15.68 -16.89
N ASP A 77 7.72 -16.59 -17.74
CA ASP A 77 7.13 -16.27 -19.04
C ASP A 77 5.61 -16.09 -18.85
N THR A 78 5.08 -14.91 -19.16
CA THR A 78 3.66 -14.60 -18.98
C THR A 78 2.77 -15.32 -19.99
N GLU A 79 3.33 -15.76 -21.12
CA GLU A 79 2.58 -16.50 -22.14
C GLU A 79 2.43 -17.99 -21.81
N ARG A 80 3.18 -18.47 -20.80
CA ARG A 80 3.22 -19.89 -20.42
C ARG A 80 2.74 -20.07 -18.98
N PRO A 81 1.52 -20.57 -18.75
CA PRO A 81 1.04 -20.83 -17.40
C PRO A 81 1.97 -21.86 -16.72
N CYS A 82 2.37 -21.55 -15.49
CA CYS A 82 3.17 -22.44 -14.66
C CYS A 82 2.82 -22.24 -13.18
N PRO A 83 3.06 -23.25 -12.33
CA PRO A 83 2.70 -23.17 -10.90
C PRO A 83 3.34 -21.98 -10.17
N ALA A 84 4.54 -21.57 -10.60
CA ALA A 84 5.23 -20.42 -10.03
C ALA A 84 4.54 -19.09 -10.36
N LEU A 85 3.97 -18.96 -11.57
CA LEU A 85 3.23 -17.78 -12.00
C LEU A 85 1.88 -17.68 -11.28
N GLU A 86 1.17 -18.79 -11.13
CA GLU A 86 -0.07 -18.85 -10.35
C GLU A 86 0.17 -18.47 -8.89
N LYS A 87 1.24 -19.01 -8.28
CA LYS A 87 1.65 -18.65 -6.92
C LYS A 87 1.95 -17.16 -6.80
N LEU A 88 2.69 -16.58 -7.74
CA LEU A 88 3.02 -15.16 -7.75
C LEU A 88 1.76 -14.28 -7.81
N ASN A 89 0.84 -14.58 -8.72
CA ASN A 89 -0.41 -13.83 -8.85
C ASN A 89 -1.25 -13.89 -7.57
N ARG A 90 -1.33 -15.05 -6.91
CA ARG A 90 -2.03 -15.17 -5.63
C ARG A 90 -1.39 -14.30 -4.54
N GLN A 91 -0.06 -14.32 -4.44
CA GLN A 91 0.66 -13.51 -3.44
C GLN A 91 0.49 -12.01 -3.69
N LEU A 92 0.46 -11.58 -4.95
CA LEU A 92 0.19 -10.17 -5.29
C LEU A 92 -1.22 -9.77 -4.88
N ALA A 93 -2.23 -10.59 -5.19
CA ALA A 93 -3.61 -10.31 -4.81
C ALA A 93 -3.80 -10.27 -3.28
N GLU A 94 -3.12 -11.15 -2.53
CA GLU A 94 -3.13 -11.15 -1.07
C GLU A 94 -2.49 -9.88 -0.50
N ALA A 95 -1.34 -9.47 -1.02
CA ALA A 95 -0.65 -8.26 -0.58
C ALA A 95 -1.47 -6.99 -0.89
N GLU A 96 -2.10 -6.92 -2.07
CA GLU A 96 -2.99 -5.82 -2.44
C GLU A 96 -4.24 -5.78 -1.53
N ALA A 97 -4.82 -6.94 -1.21
CA ALA A 97 -5.95 -7.04 -0.29
C ALA A 97 -5.59 -6.62 1.14
N GLU A 98 -4.39 -6.98 1.62
CA GLU A 98 -3.89 -6.54 2.92
C GLU A 98 -3.70 -5.02 2.97
N VAL A 99 -3.10 -4.44 1.92
CA VAL A 99 -2.94 -2.99 1.80
C VAL A 99 -4.29 -2.28 1.75
N GLU A 100 -5.26 -2.82 1.03
CA GLU A 100 -6.61 -2.24 0.97
C GLU A 100 -7.35 -2.37 2.31
N ALA A 101 -7.20 -3.50 3.01
CA ALA A 101 -7.78 -3.69 4.35
C ALA A 101 -7.24 -2.67 5.36
N ARG A 102 -5.97 -2.28 5.25
CA ARG A 102 -5.37 -1.22 6.09
C ARG A 102 -5.86 0.19 5.72
N LYS A 103 -6.24 0.42 4.47
CA LYS A 103 -6.83 1.70 4.02
C LYS A 103 -8.30 1.83 4.39
N ARG A 104 -9.01 0.71 4.56
CA ARG A 104 -10.39 0.74 5.04
C ARG A 104 -10.38 1.27 6.47
N PRO A 105 -11.17 2.32 6.79
CA PRO A 105 -11.44 2.65 8.19
C PRO A 105 -12.03 1.40 8.88
N PRO A 106 -11.87 1.27 10.22
CA PRO A 106 -12.45 0.15 10.94
C PRO A 106 -13.90 -0.02 10.51
N GLU A 107 -14.29 -1.26 10.15
CA GLU A 107 -15.70 -1.59 9.87
C GLU A 107 -16.53 -0.93 10.96
N ASP A 108 -17.41 0.00 10.55
CA ASP A 108 -18.34 0.67 11.43
C ASP A 108 -19.23 -0.42 12.02
N THR A 109 -18.74 -1.06 13.08
CA THR A 109 -19.54 -1.84 14.00
C THR A 109 -20.30 -0.82 14.82
N GLY A 110 -21.13 -0.05 14.12
CA GLY A 110 -21.96 0.98 14.69
C GLY A 110 -22.76 0.34 15.80
N PRO A 111 -22.74 0.91 17.01
CA PRO A 111 -23.64 0.48 18.07
C PRO A 111 -25.07 0.50 17.50
N LYS A 112 -25.79 -0.61 17.67
CA LYS A 112 -27.24 -0.64 17.42
C LYS A 112 -27.86 0.55 18.14
N ILE A 113 -28.49 1.42 17.35
CA ILE A 113 -29.25 2.62 17.68
C ILE A 113 -29.80 2.60 19.12
N VAL A 114 -29.32 3.51 19.97
CA VAL A 114 -30.06 3.96 21.17
C VAL A 114 -29.75 5.45 21.38
N GLY A 115 -30.79 6.28 21.24
CA GLY A 115 -30.79 7.67 21.71
C GLY A 115 -31.11 8.69 20.61
N GLU A 116 -32.30 9.30 20.70
CA GLU A 116 -32.70 10.50 19.97
C GLU A 116 -31.59 11.56 19.95
N GLY A 117 -31.32 12.13 18.76
CA GLY A 117 -30.44 13.31 18.62
C GLY A 117 -29.16 13.06 17.85
N LEU A 118 -29.26 12.60 16.59
CA LEU A 118 -28.16 12.73 15.64
C LEU A 118 -27.97 14.22 15.33
N VAL A 119 -26.87 14.82 15.76
CA VAL A 119 -26.46 16.21 15.44
C VAL A 119 -26.50 16.50 13.92
N ILE A 120 -26.42 15.44 13.11
CA ILE A 120 -26.55 15.46 11.65
C ILE A 120 -27.96 15.92 11.21
N ASP A 121 -29.01 15.49 11.90
CA ASP A 121 -30.40 15.86 11.57
C ASP A 121 -30.69 17.31 11.94
N GLU A 122 -30.16 17.83 13.05
CA GLU A 122 -30.35 19.24 13.43
C GLU A 122 -29.69 20.22 12.44
N TRP A 123 -28.54 19.87 11.88
CA TRP A 123 -27.87 20.68 10.85
C TRP A 123 -28.62 20.65 9.52
N LYS A 124 -29.16 19.48 9.16
CA LYS A 124 -30.01 19.33 7.98
C LYS A 124 -31.30 20.14 8.12
N GLU A 125 -31.94 20.06 9.28
CA GLU A 125 -33.17 20.81 9.58
C GLU A 125 -32.91 22.32 9.63
N ARG A 126 -31.74 22.76 10.13
CA ARG A 126 -31.35 24.17 10.11
C ARG A 126 -31.13 24.66 8.68
N ARG A 127 -30.50 23.86 7.82
CA ARG A 127 -30.29 24.18 6.40
C ARG A 127 -31.61 24.25 5.63
N GLU A 128 -32.52 23.31 5.87
CA GLU A 128 -33.87 23.33 5.27
C GLU A 128 -34.68 24.53 5.76
N ARG A 129 -34.59 24.90 7.05
CA ARG A 129 -35.22 26.11 7.59
C ARG A 129 -34.68 27.41 6.98
N TYR A 130 -33.39 27.48 6.65
CA TYR A 130 -32.83 28.63 5.94
C TYR A 130 -33.30 28.69 4.47
N LEU A 131 -33.30 27.56 3.77
CA LEU A 131 -33.76 27.49 2.38
C LEU A 131 -35.26 27.77 2.23
N ALA A 132 -36.08 27.33 3.18
CA ALA A 132 -37.52 27.60 3.20
C ALA A 132 -37.82 29.10 3.42
N ARG A 133 -37.06 29.77 4.30
CA ARG A 133 -37.18 31.23 4.49
C ARG A 133 -36.73 32.01 3.25
N GLN A 134 -35.70 31.54 2.57
CA GLN A 134 -35.20 32.17 1.35
C GLN A 134 -36.15 32.03 0.15
N GLN A 135 -36.96 30.97 0.10
CA GLN A 135 -37.99 30.79 -0.94
C GLN A 135 -39.27 31.61 -0.69
N VAL A 136 -39.55 32.01 0.56
CA VAL A 136 -40.71 32.86 0.89
C VAL A 136 -40.42 34.35 0.63
N ASP A 137 -39.18 34.82 0.82
CA ASP A 137 -38.79 36.23 0.60
C ASP A 137 -38.56 36.61 -0.88
N GLY A 138 -38.71 35.66 -1.82
CA GLY A 138 -38.47 35.86 -3.26
C GLY A 138 -39.73 36.09 -4.11
N VAL A 139 -40.93 36.16 -3.50
CA VAL A 139 -42.20 36.23 -4.25
C VAL A 139 -42.95 37.57 -4.08
N ASP A 140 -42.57 38.44 -3.15
CA ASP A 140 -43.19 39.78 -3.01
C ASP A 140 -42.30 40.88 -3.61
N SER A 141 -42.23 40.91 -4.94
CA SER A 141 -41.92 42.12 -5.71
C SER A 141 -42.56 42.03 -7.09
N VAL A 142 -43.84 42.38 -7.15
CA VAL A 142 -44.56 42.80 -8.37
C VAL A 142 -45.38 44.04 -8.06
#